data_AF-A0A6H1R9W0-F1
#
_entry.id   AF-A0A6H1R9W0-F1
#
_cell.length_a   1.000
_cell.length_b   1.000
_cell.length_c   1.000
_cell.angle_alpha   90.00
_cell.angle_beta   90.00
_cell.angle_gamma   90.00
#
_symmetry.space_group_name_H-M   'P 1'
#
loop_
_entity.id
_entity.type
_entity.pdbx_description
1 polymer ?
#
loop_
_entity_poly.entity_id
_entity_poly.type
_entity_poly.pdbx_seq_one_letter_code
_entity_poly.pdbx_strand_id
1 'polypeptide(L)' 'MPFIDVKIFDERLTPATEQDLVHALTDAVAGVLGEQARPQTWVVLDGTPARRWGIGGELGEAK' A
#
# COMPACT_ATOMS: atom_id res chain seq x y z
N MET A 1 -11.32 -13.27 -3.28
CA MET A 1 -9.93 -12.78 -3.37
C MET A 1 -9.91 -11.26 -3.51
N PRO A 2 -9.97 -10.51 -2.41
CA PRO A 2 -9.72 -9.07 -2.42
C PRO A 2 -8.27 -8.78 -2.83
N PHE A 3 -8.08 -7.82 -3.73
CA PHE A 3 -6.76 -7.39 -4.20
C PHE A 3 -6.60 -5.89 -3.97
N ILE A 4 -5.50 -5.49 -3.36
CA ILE A 4 -5.16 -4.11 -3.03
C ILE A 4 -3.80 -3.79 -3.64
N ASP A 5 -3.77 -2.82 -4.55
CA ASP A 5 -2.55 -2.25 -5.12
C ASP A 5 -2.32 -0.87 -4.49
N VAL A 6 -1.22 -0.74 -3.76
CA VAL A 6 -0.83 0.48 -3.07
C VAL A 6 0.26 1.17 -3.88
N LYS A 7 -0.09 2.27 -4.54
CA LYS A 7 0.88 3.19 -5.14
C LYS A 7 1.31 4.22 -4.10
N ILE A 8 2.59 4.21 -3.76
CA ILE A 8 3.15 5.09 -2.73
C ILE A 8 4.57 5.52 -3.13
N PHE A 9 5.08 6.58 -2.51
CA PHE A 9 6.48 6.94 -2.63
C PHE A 9 7.38 5.85 -2.06
N ASP A 10 8.42 5.47 -2.82
CA ASP A 10 9.32 4.39 -2.42
C ASP A 10 10.12 4.74 -1.16
N GLU A 11 10.39 6.03 -0.93
CA GLU A 11 11.09 6.50 0.26
C GLU A 11 10.29 6.23 1.56
N ARG A 12 8.98 5.99 1.45
CA ARG A 12 8.10 5.64 2.59
C ARG A 12 8.01 4.13 2.83
N LEU A 13 8.55 3.30 1.94
CA LEU A 13 8.56 1.85 2.06
C LEU A 13 9.86 1.38 2.72
N THR A 14 9.90 1.48 4.05
CA THR A 14 10.90 0.79 4.89
C THR A 14 10.44 -0.63 5.22
N PRO A 15 11.33 -1.56 5.59
CA PRO A 15 10.94 -2.92 5.97
C PRO A 15 9.87 -2.98 7.06
N ALA A 16 9.93 -2.06 8.04
CA ALA A 16 8.94 -1.99 9.12
C ALA A 16 7.57 -1.51 8.58
N THR A 17 7.55 -0.41 7.84
CA THR A 17 6.31 0.16 7.30
C THR A 17 5.64 -0.73 6.25
N GLU A 18 6.41 -1.48 5.46
CA GLU A 18 5.88 -2.47 4.52
C GLU A 18 5.10 -3.57 5.25
N GLN A 19 5.70 -4.11 6.31
CA GLN A 19 5.06 -5.13 7.15
C GLN A 19 3.79 -4.58 7.81
N ASP A 20 3.85 -3.38 8.37
CA ASP A 20 2.71 -2.74 9.03
C ASP A 20 1.57 -2.44 8.04
N LEU A 21 1.88 -1.96 6.83
CA LEU A 21 0.89 -1.69 5.78
C LEU A 21 0.17 -2.96 5.33
N VAL A 22 0.92 -4.02 5.03
CA VAL A 22 0.32 -5.31 4.62
C VAL A 22 -0.59 -5.86 5.73
N HIS A 23 -0.15 -5.78 6.98
CA HIS A 23 -0.93 -6.25 8.13
C HIS A 23 -2.22 -5.43 8.30
N ALA A 24 -2.12 -4.10 8.37
CA ALA A 24 -3.25 -3.22 8.62
C ALA A 24 -4.29 -3.25 7.49
N LEU A 25 -3.86 -3.30 6.22
CA LEU A 25 -4.77 -3.41 5.08
C LEU A 25 -5.50 -4.75 5.06
N THR A 26 -4.81 -5.83 5.41
CA THR A 26 -5.42 -7.15 5.54
C THR A 26 -6.43 -7.19 6.68
N ASP A 27 -6.11 -6.61 7.83
CA ASP A 27 -7.02 -6.48 8.97
C ASP A 27 -8.27 -5.67 8.60
N ALA A 28 -8.13 -4.58 7.84
CA ALA A 28 -9.25 -3.79 7.39
C ALA A 28 -10.22 -4.61 6.53
N VAL A 29 -9.69 -5.41 5.60
CA VAL A 29 -10.52 -6.31 4.78
C VAL A 29 -11.20 -7.38 5.63
N ALA A 30 -10.46 -8.00 6.54
CA ALA A 30 -11.02 -9.00 7.45
C ALA A 30 -12.10 -8.40 8.37
N GLY A 31 -11.93 -7.16 8.82
CA GLY A 31 -12.91 -6.45 9.65
C GLY A 31 -14.24 -6.18 8.93
N VAL A 32 -14.22 -5.96 7.61
CA VAL A 32 -15.44 -5.69 6.82
C VAL A 32 -16.06 -6.97 6.25
N LEU A 33 -15.22 -7.88 5.74
CA LEU A 33 -15.67 -9.08 5.02
C LEU A 33 -15.64 -10.36 5.87
N GLY A 34 -15.12 -10.29 7.11
CA GLY A 34 -14.89 -11.40 8.04
C GLY A 34 -13.53 -12.08 7.87
N GLU A 35 -13.06 -12.77 8.92
CA GLU A 35 -11.71 -13.37 9.00
C GLU A 35 -11.41 -14.41 7.91
N GLN A 36 -12.42 -15.09 7.37
CA GLN A 36 -12.28 -15.97 6.20
C GLN A 36 -11.76 -15.24 4.94
N ALA A 37 -11.81 -13.91 4.90
CA ALA A 37 -11.25 -13.11 3.81
C ALA A 37 -9.73 -12.93 3.93
N ARG A 38 -9.14 -13.08 5.11
CA ARG A 38 -7.70 -12.83 5.35
C ARG A 38 -6.79 -13.68 4.47
N PRO A 39 -6.93 -15.02 4.37
CA PRO A 39 -6.01 -15.86 3.58
C PRO A 39 -6.07 -15.60 2.08
N GLN A 40 -7.12 -14.92 1.61
CA GLN A 40 -7.40 -14.62 0.21
C GLN A 40 -7.26 -13.12 -0.11
N THR A 41 -6.81 -12.31 0.86
CA THR A 41 -6.56 -10.88 0.69
C THR A 41 -5.11 -10.69 0.27
N TRP A 42 -4.92 -10.07 -0.89
CA TRP A 42 -3.60 -9.84 -1.46
C TRP A 42 -3.30 -8.35 -1.46
N VAL A 43 -2.12 -7.98 -0.95
CA VAL A 43 -1.65 -6.60 -0.90
C VAL A 43 -0.34 -6.54 -1.68
N VAL A 44 -0.26 -5.64 -2.65
CA VAL A 44 0.95 -5.34 -3.40
C VAL A 44 1.32 -3.89 -3.12
N LEU A 45 2.55 -3.67 -2.69
CA LEU A 45 3.12 -2.35 -2.49
C LEU A 45 3.99 -2.02 -3.71
N ASP A 46 3.67 -0.93 -4.39
CA ASP A 46 4.42 -0.43 -5.53
C ASP A 46 4.96 0.97 -5.21
N GLY A 47 6.23 0.98 -4.84
CA GLY A 47 7.02 2.17 -4.54
C GLY A 47 7.45 2.89 -5.83
N THR A 48 7.06 4.15 -5.96
CA THR A 48 7.49 5.02 -7.05
C THR A 48 8.26 6.23 -6.51
N PRO A 49 9.51 6.48 -6.96
CA PRO A 49 10.26 7.67 -6.58
C PRO A 49 9.45 8.94 -6.83
N ALA A 50 9.53 9.92 -5.92
CA ALA A 50 8.74 11.14 -6.02
C ALA A 50 8.92 11.90 -7.36
N ARG A 51 10.15 11.91 -7.90
CA ARG A 51 10.49 12.48 -9.23
C ARG A 51 9.81 11.80 -10.44
N ARG A 52 9.16 10.65 -10.23
CA ARG A 52 8.39 9.92 -11.25
C ARG A 52 6.88 10.02 -11.00
N TRP A 53 6.47 10.82 -10.02
CA TRP A 53 5.08 11.06 -9.68
C TRP A 53 4.70 12.48 -10.10
N GLY A 54 3.66 12.64 -10.92
CA GLY A 54 3.17 13.94 -11.34
C GLY A 54 1.93 14.36 -10.55
N ILE A 55 1.92 15.57 -9.99
CA ILE A 55 0.76 16.16 -9.32
C ILE A 55 0.55 17.56 -9.86
N GLY A 56 -0.57 17.80 -10.56
CA GLY A 56 -0.87 19.13 -11.11
C GLY A 56 0.12 19.64 -12.17
N GLY A 57 0.91 18.75 -12.79
CA GLY A 57 1.96 19.11 -13.75
C GLY A 57 3.35 19.29 -13.14
N GLU A 58 3.48 19.19 -11.82
CA GLU A 58 4.76 19.26 -11.11
C GLU A 58 5.21 17.87 -10.64
N LEU A 59 6.53 17.68 -10.54
CA LEU A 59 7.08 16.46 -9.95
C LEU A 59 6.78 16.42 -8.45
N GLY A 60 6.47 15.23 -7.95
CA GLY A 60 6.29 14.99 -6.53
C GLY A 60 7.59 15.25 -5.78
N GLU A 61 7.45 15.78 -4.57
CA GLU A 61 8.52 15.87 -3.58
C GLU A 61 8.24 14.87 -2.47
N ALA A 62 9.23 14.03 -2.14
CA ALA A 62 9.16 13.18 -0.97
C ALA A 62 9.14 14.09 0.27
N LYS A 63 8.04 14.03 1.03
CA LYS A 63 7.89 14.66 2.34
C LYS A 63 7.81 13.60 3.42
#